data_AF-A0A9D9E8M1-F1
#
_entry.id   AF-A0A9D9E8M1-F1
#
_cell.length_a   1.000
_cell.length_b   1.000
_cell.length_c   1.000
_cell.angle_alpha   90.00
_cell.angle_beta   90.00
_cell.angle_gamma   90.00
#
_symmetry.space_group_name_H-M   'P 1'
#
loop_
_entity.id
_entity.type
_entity.pdbx_description
1 polymer ?
#
loop_
_entity_poly.entity_id
_entity_poly.type
_entity_poly.pdbx_seq_one_letter_code
_entity_poly.pdbx_strand_id
1 'polypeptide(L)'
;MVTVIVNSGVIDLVSGDKVIASFELEMMEQTALLKLIKLNIELQALVQLLKEKSSIILEDVADSTNQDIQHVDWIDQRGVQHKLN
;
A
#
# COMPACT_ATOMS: atom_id res chain seq x y z
N MET A 1 -15.94 0.59 -5.25
CA MET A 1 -15.29 0.80 -3.94
C MET A 1 -13.98 0.03 -3.98
N VAL A 2 -12.87 0.66 -3.59
CA VAL A 2 -11.58 -0.03 -3.44
C VAL A 2 -11.43 -0.45 -1.99
N THR A 3 -11.10 -1.73 -1.79
CA THR A 3 -10.81 -2.35 -0.50
C THR A 3 -9.31 -2.62 -0.41
N VAL A 4 -8.74 -2.38 0.77
CA VAL A 4 -7.36 -2.75 1.11
C VAL A 4 -7.42 -4.13 1.77
N ILE A 5 -6.57 -5.06 1.32
CA ILE A 5 -6.44 -6.38 1.93
C ILE A 5 -4.98 -6.55 2.31
N VAL A 6 -4.71 -6.74 3.59
CA VAL A 6 -3.37 -6.99 4.11
C VAL A 6 -3.27 -8.46 4.49
N ASN A 7 -2.38 -9.18 3.82
CA ASN A 7 -2.01 -10.56 4.14
C ASN A 7 -0.53 -10.58 4.51
N SER A 8 -0.06 -11.57 5.27
CA SER A 8 1.31 -11.60 5.78
C SER A 8 2.36 -11.33 4.70
N GLY A 9 2.89 -10.10 4.68
CA GLY A 9 3.92 -9.62 3.74
C GLY A 9 3.40 -9.03 2.42
N VAL A 10 2.09 -8.97 2.15
CA VAL A 10 1.51 -8.45 0.91
C VAL A 10 0.27 -7.59 1.17
N ILE A 11 0.17 -6.45 0.48
CA ILE A 11 -1.02 -5.60 0.46
C ILE A 11 -1.62 -5.59 -0.94
N ASP A 12 -2.90 -5.91 -1.04
CA ASP A 12 -3.66 -5.82 -2.27
C ASP A 12 -4.68 -4.68 -2.20
N LEU A 13 -4.72 -3.88 -3.26
CA LEU A 13 -5.84 -2.99 -3.55
C LEU A 13 -6.79 -3.72 -4.49
N VAL A 14 -8.04 -3.92 -4.06
CA VAL A 14 -9.04 -4.69 -4.79
C VAL A 14 -10.24 -3.81 -5.12
N SER A 15 -10.69 -3.86 -6.38
CA SER A 15 -11.92 -3.20 -6.84
C SER A 15 -12.84 -4.25 -7.46
N GLY A 16 -13.96 -4.54 -6.77
CA GLY A 16 -14.83 -5.64 -7.15
C GLY A 16 -14.13 -6.99 -6.96
N ASP A 17 -14.00 -7.77 -8.04
CA ASP A 17 -13.34 -9.08 -8.08
C ASP A 17 -11.88 -9.01 -8.57
N LYS A 18 -11.34 -7.79 -8.79
CA LYS A 18 -10.04 -7.59 -9.41
C LYS A 18 -9.04 -6.92 -8.47
N VAL A 19 -7.85 -7.52 -8.38
CA VAL A 19 -6.67 -6.87 -7.81
C VAL A 19 -6.16 -5.82 -8.79
N ILE A 20 -6.19 -4.55 -8.38
CA ILE A 20 -5.76 -3.41 -9.21
C ILE A 20 -4.31 -3.01 -8.95
N ALA A 21 -3.82 -3.24 -7.74
CA ALA A 21 -2.40 -3.13 -7.40
C ALA A 21 -2.07 -4.09 -6.25
N SER A 22 -0.84 -4.59 -6.24
CA SER A 22 -0.30 -5.43 -5.16
C SER A 22 1.05 -4.88 -4.73
N PHE A 23 1.32 -4.93 -3.45
CA PHE A 23 2.57 -4.48 -2.85
C PHE A 23 3.15 -5.55 -1.94
N GLU A 24 4.46 -5.74 -1.97
CA GLU A 24 5.16 -6.39 -0.86
C GLU A 24 5.30 -5.39 0.28
N LEU A 25 5.08 -5.86 1.51
CA LEU A 25 5.21 -5.08 2.73
C LEU A 25 6.55 -5.37 3.39
N GLU A 26 7.35 -4.33 3.57
CA GLU A 26 8.56 -4.35 4.41
C GLU A 26 8.38 -3.45 5.61
N MET A 27 8.63 -4.00 6.80
CA MET A 27 8.59 -3.23 8.05
C MET A 27 9.98 -2.70 8.38
N MET A 28 10.05 -1.39 8.61
CA MET A 28 11.17 -0.70 9.24
C MET A 28 10.64 -0.06 10.54
N GLU A 29 11.50 0.19 11.53
CA GLU A 29 11.16 0.67 12.89
C GLU A 29 9.71 1.14 13.13
N GLN A 30 9.31 2.28 12.56
CA GLN A 30 7.95 2.85 12.65
C GLN A 30 7.37 3.20 11.26
N THR A 31 7.86 2.51 10.23
CA THR A 31 7.58 2.74 8.81
C THR A 31 7.17 1.44 8.15
N ALA A 32 6.04 1.45 7.44
CA ALA A 32 5.75 0.43 6.44
C ALA A 32 6.21 0.90 5.06
N LEU A 33 6.98 0.06 4.37
CA LEU A 33 7.41 0.29 3.00
C LEU A 33 6.66 -0.67 2.06
N LEU A 34 5.89 -0.12 1.14
CA LEU A 34 5.10 -0.87 0.17
C LEU A 34 5.82 -0.93 -1.18
N LYS A 35 6.34 -2.09 -1.57
CA LYS A 35 7.02 -2.27 -2.86
C LYS A 35 6.03 -2.76 -3.91
N LEU A 36 5.75 -1.94 -4.92
CA LEU A 36 4.77 -2.28 -5.96
C LEU A 36 5.24 -3.49 -6.78
N ILE A 37 4.53 -4.62 -6.67
CA ILE A 37 4.81 -5.86 -7.41
C ILE A 37 3.90 -6.04 -8.63
N LYS A 38 2.68 -5.51 -8.58
CA LYS A 38 1.69 -5.63 -9.67
C LYS A 38 0.86 -4.37 -9.80
N LEU A 39 0.61 -3.96 -11.02
CA LEU A 39 -0.21 -2.80 -11.34
C LEU A 39 -1.08 -3.08 -12.58
N ASN A 40 -2.39 -2.95 -12.42
CA ASN A 40 -3.40 -3.14 -13.48
C ASN A 40 -4.17 -1.85 -13.80
N ILE A 41 -3.69 -0.71 -13.31
CA ILE A 41 -4.26 0.62 -13.55
C ILE A 41 -3.13 1.60 -13.89
N GLU A 42 -3.49 2.79 -14.39
CA GLU A 42 -2.50 3.84 -14.64
C GLU A 42 -1.78 4.26 -13.35
N LEU A 43 -0.47 4.49 -13.43
CA LEU A 43 0.35 4.86 -12.26
C LEU A 43 -0.15 6.14 -11.58
N GLN A 44 -0.62 7.12 -12.36
CA GLN A 44 -1.18 8.36 -11.80
C GLN A 44 -2.49 8.08 -11.02
N ALA A 45 -3.32 7.17 -11.51
CA ALA A 45 -4.52 6.75 -10.80
C ALA A 45 -4.18 6.01 -9.51
N LEU A 46 -3.12 5.19 -9.51
CA LEU A 46 -2.60 4.56 -8.29
C LEU A 46 -2.13 5.60 -7.28
N VAL A 47 -1.34 6.59 -7.72
CA VAL A 47 -0.84 7.67 -6.84
C VAL A 47 -2.01 8.40 -6.17
N GLN A 48 -3.04 8.73 -6.95
CA GLN A 48 -4.23 9.38 -6.42
C GLN A 48 -4.97 8.47 -5.43
N LEU A 49 -5.17 7.21 -5.79
CA LEU A 49 -5.85 6.23 -4.94
C LEU A 49 -5.12 6.01 -3.60
N LEU A 50 -3.79 5.87 -3.63
CA LEU A 50 -3.01 5.69 -2.41
C LEU A 50 -3.10 6.92 -1.49
N LYS A 51 -3.10 8.14 -2.06
CA LYS A 51 -3.32 9.37 -1.29
C LYS A 51 -4.72 9.43 -0.66
N GLU A 52 -5.74 9.04 -1.41
CA GLU A 52 -7.12 8.99 -0.91
C GLU A 52 -7.33 7.91 0.16
N LYS A 53 -6.47 6.88 0.18
CA LYS A 53 -6.56 5.72 1.06
C LYS A 53 -5.45 5.66 2.12
N SER A 54 -4.62 6.71 2.25
CA SER A 54 -3.43 6.67 3.09
C SER A 54 -3.73 6.34 4.55
N SER A 55 -4.78 6.94 5.12
CA SER A 55 -5.21 6.68 6.50
C SER A 55 -5.65 5.23 6.71
N ILE A 56 -6.46 4.69 5.80
CA ILE A 56 -6.96 3.32 5.86
C ILE A 56 -5.81 2.33 5.70
N ILE A 57 -4.88 2.58 4.78
CA ILE A 57 -3.70 1.74 4.58
C ILE A 57 -2.84 1.74 5.85
N LEU A 58 -2.62 2.91 6.46
CA LEU A 58 -1.84 3.01 7.70
C LEU A 58 -2.48 2.17 8.82
N GLU A 59 -3.80 2.34 9.03
CA GLU A 59 -4.57 1.61 10.05
C GLU A 59 -4.55 0.09 9.79
N ASP A 60 -4.91 -0.35 8.59
CA ASP A 60 -4.97 -1.78 8.25
C ASP A 60 -3.60 -2.46 8.37
N VAL A 61 -2.52 -1.78 8.03
CA VAL A 61 -1.16 -2.33 8.17
C VAL A 61 -0.72 -2.38 9.62
N ALA A 62 -1.01 -1.35 10.42
CA ALA A 62 -0.67 -1.33 11.85
C ALA A 62 -1.40 -2.47 12.57
N ASP A 63 -2.70 -2.62 12.31
CA ASP A 63 -3.53 -3.68 12.86
C ASP A 63 -3.05 -5.06 12.45
N SER A 64 -2.76 -5.26 11.16
CA SER A 64 -2.37 -6.57 10.62
C SER A 64 -0.97 -7.01 11.04
N THR A 65 -0.06 -6.06 11.30
CA THR A 65 1.32 -6.34 11.73
C THR A 65 1.50 -6.30 13.24
N ASN A 66 0.51 -5.79 13.98
CA ASN A 66 0.59 -5.53 15.42
C ASN A 66 1.82 -4.68 15.79
N GLN A 67 2.10 -3.65 14.98
CA GLN A 67 3.21 -2.71 15.17
C GLN A 67 2.69 -1.27 15.19
N ASP A 68 3.37 -0.40 15.93
CA ASP A 68 3.12 1.04 15.92
C ASP A 68 3.73 1.65 14.64
N ILE A 69 2.90 1.81 13.61
CA ILE A 69 3.29 2.43 12.35
C ILE A 69 2.89 3.90 12.37
N GLN A 70 3.84 4.78 12.08
CA GLN A 70 3.59 6.22 12.00
C GLN A 70 3.45 6.72 10.57
N HIS A 71 4.01 6.00 9.61
CA HIS A 71 4.01 6.38 8.20
C HIS A 71 4.10 5.18 7.27
N VAL A 72 3.55 5.37 6.08
CA VAL A 72 3.61 4.40 4.99
C VAL A 72 4.26 5.07 3.78
N ASP A 73 5.36 4.50 3.29
CA ASP A 73 5.98 4.90 2.03
C ASP A 73 5.72 3.80 1.00
N TRP A 74 5.82 4.13 -0.29
CA TRP A 74 5.76 3.11 -1.33
C TRP A 74 6.78 3.33 -2.44
N ILE A 75 7.22 2.25 -3.05
CA ILE A 75 8.17 2.25 -4.17
C ILE A 75 7.44 1.79 -5.41
N ASP A 76 7.54 2.57 -6.50
CA ASP A 76 6.97 2.19 -7.78
C ASP A 76 7.82 1.13 -8.52
N GLN A 77 7.30 0.61 -9.64
CA GLN A 77 8.00 -0.41 -10.44
C GLN A 77 9.36 0.05 -11.03
N ARG A 78 9.66 1.35 -10.97
CA ARG A 78 10.93 1.95 -11.42
C ARG A 78 11.90 2.15 -10.25
N GLY A 79 11.53 1.80 -9.03
CA GLY A 79 12.33 2.01 -7.84
C GLY A 79 12.21 3.43 -7.24
N VAL A 80 11.28 4.25 -7.70
CA VAL A 80 11.09 5.60 -7.14
C VAL A 80 10.25 5.49 -5.87
N GLN A 81 10.79 5.98 -4.75
CA GLN A 81 10.09 6.08 -3.48
C GLN A 81 9.17 7.30 -3.46
N HIS A 82 7.93 7.08 -3.04
CA HIS A 82 6.87 8.05 -2.89
C HIS A 82 6.40 8.02 -1.43
N LYS A 83 6.24 9.21 -0.84
CA LYS A 83 5.70 9.33 0.51
C LYS A 83 4.18 9.46 0.48
N LEU A 84 3.49 8.72 1.34
CA LEU A 84 2.08 8.97 1.60
C LEU A 84 2.01 9.92 2.79
N ASN A 85 1.70 11.19 2.51
CA ASN A 85 1.42 12.20 3.54
C ASN A 85 -0.04 12.10 3.98
#